data_AF-A0A7W1A2W9-F1
#
_entry.id   AF-A0A7W1A2W9-F1
#
_cell.length_a   1.000
_cell.length_b   1.000
_cell.length_c   1.000
_cell.angle_alpha   90.00
_cell.angle_beta   90.00
_cell.angle_gamma   90.00
#
_symmetry.space_group_name_H-M   'P 1'
#
loop_
_entity.id
_entity.type
_entity.pdbx_description
1 polymer ?
#
loop_
_entity_poly.entity_id
_entity_poly.type
_entity_poly.pdbx_seq_one_letter_code
_entity_poly.pdbx_strand_id
1 'polypeptide(L)'
;MSALRQLAKAVGLDADYSSWKGEPTSASDESVFAVLRALAPDLGIKLERMDDAASAIGVLEREIWRQIVPPVVVGWNGHLEVPFSVPAGADAEWEAEIQTESGRTVRANGRLFDLPATAHAHPAGIAHCIRRASISLDGETGYHSLRWKTAAGQGEAFAISAPEQAWGRPGT
;
A
#
# COMPACT_ATOMS: atom_id res chain seq x y z
N MET A 1 16.91 -9.86 -16.44
CA MET A 1 16.59 -10.02 -15.00
C MET A 1 15.76 -11.29 -14.86
N SER A 2 16.14 -12.24 -13.99
CA SER A 2 15.39 -13.49 -13.82
C SER A 2 14.03 -13.24 -13.18
N ALA A 3 13.07 -14.17 -13.36
CA ALA A 3 11.75 -14.07 -12.74
C ALA A 3 11.83 -13.98 -11.20
N LEU A 4 12.80 -14.68 -10.60
CA LEU A 4 13.08 -14.61 -9.16
C LEU A 4 13.47 -13.19 -8.72
N ARG A 5 14.35 -12.52 -9.47
CA ARG A 5 14.77 -11.13 -9.18
C ARG A 5 13.66 -10.12 -9.44
N GLN A 6 12.80 -10.39 -10.42
CA GLN A 6 11.58 -9.60 -10.66
C GLN A 6 10.60 -9.71 -9.49
N LEU A 7 10.38 -10.93 -8.98
CA LEU A 7 9.55 -11.15 -7.80
C LEU A 7 10.15 -10.47 -6.56
N ALA A 8 11.46 -10.60 -6.34
CA ALA A 8 12.17 -9.90 -5.26
C ALA A 8 11.91 -8.39 -5.30
N LYS A 9 12.12 -7.77 -6.46
CA LYS A 9 11.84 -6.34 -6.64
C LYS A 9 10.36 -5.99 -6.40
N ALA A 10 9.43 -6.82 -6.88
CA ALA A 10 8.00 -6.59 -6.73
C ALA A 10 7.53 -6.60 -5.26
N VAL A 11 8.20 -7.37 -4.40
CA VAL A 11 7.90 -7.41 -2.96
C VAL A 11 8.75 -6.44 -2.14
N GLY A 12 9.61 -5.64 -2.77
CA GLY A 12 10.51 -4.70 -2.09
C GLY A 12 11.75 -5.34 -1.47
N LEU A 13 12.15 -6.54 -1.93
CA LEU A 13 13.39 -7.18 -1.51
C LEU A 13 14.56 -6.71 -2.39
N ASP A 14 15.44 -5.90 -1.80
CA ASP A 14 16.70 -5.49 -2.41
C ASP A 14 17.72 -6.62 -2.32
N ALA A 15 18.01 -7.24 -3.46
CA ALA A 15 18.97 -8.32 -3.57
C ALA A 15 20.41 -7.83 -3.84
N ASP A 16 20.57 -6.53 -4.10
CA ASP A 16 21.83 -5.86 -4.40
C ASP A 16 22.02 -4.70 -3.41
N TYR A 17 23.15 -4.68 -2.70
CA TYR A 17 23.40 -3.74 -1.62
C TYR A 17 24.89 -3.42 -1.48
N SER A 18 25.21 -2.31 -0.82
CA SER A 18 26.58 -2.00 -0.42
C SER A 18 26.87 -2.66 0.92
N SER A 19 27.93 -3.47 1.00
CA SER A 19 28.34 -4.08 2.26
C SER A 19 28.82 -3.02 3.26
N TRP A 20 29.02 -3.42 4.52
CA TRP A 20 29.57 -2.53 5.54
C TRP A 20 30.98 -1.99 5.19
N LYS A 21 31.69 -2.62 4.25
CA LYS A 21 32.98 -2.16 3.71
C LYS A 21 32.83 -1.18 2.53
N GLY A 22 31.60 -0.89 2.09
CA GLY A 22 31.32 -0.08 0.91
C GLY A 22 31.42 -0.84 -0.42
N GLU A 23 31.56 -2.17 -0.38
CA GLU A 23 31.69 -3.00 -1.59
C GLU A 23 30.30 -3.39 -2.14
N PRO A 24 30.02 -3.21 -3.45
CA PRO A 24 28.80 -3.70 -4.06
C PRO A 24 28.70 -5.23 -3.92
N THR A 25 27.57 -5.70 -3.40
CA THR A 25 27.32 -7.11 -3.10
C THR A 25 25.95 -7.50 -3.66
N SER A 26 25.86 -8.69 -4.25
CA SER A 26 24.60 -9.30 -4.67
C SER A 26 24.37 -10.59 -3.89
N ALA A 27 23.18 -10.75 -3.33
CA ALA A 27 22.76 -12.00 -2.71
C ALA A 27 22.69 -13.12 -3.75
N SER A 28 22.96 -14.37 -3.36
CA SER A 28 22.78 -15.53 -4.25
C SER A 28 21.31 -15.79 -4.54
N ASP A 29 20.99 -16.45 -5.65
CA ASP A 29 19.60 -16.79 -6.00
C ASP A 29 18.96 -17.72 -4.95
N GLU A 30 19.73 -18.62 -4.34
CA GLU A 30 19.27 -19.47 -3.24
C GLU A 30 18.87 -18.64 -2.01
N SER A 31 19.64 -17.59 -1.70
CA SER A 31 19.38 -16.70 -0.58
C SER A 31 18.11 -15.87 -0.83
N VAL A 32 17.98 -15.29 -2.03
CA VAL A 32 16.78 -14.56 -2.46
C VAL A 32 15.55 -15.47 -2.42
N PHE A 33 15.68 -16.69 -2.94
CA PHE A 33 14.60 -17.67 -2.93
C PHE A 33 14.18 -18.07 -1.51
N ALA A 34 15.13 -18.29 -0.60
CA ALA A 34 14.83 -18.66 0.78
C ALA A 34 14.01 -17.57 1.50
N VAL A 35 14.37 -16.30 1.32
CA VAL A 35 13.62 -15.16 1.88
C VAL A 35 12.23 -15.05 1.24
N LEU A 36 12.14 -15.12 -0.09
CA LEU A 36 10.86 -15.06 -0.80
C LEU A 36 9.92 -16.19 -0.38
N ARG A 37 10.43 -17.41 -0.21
CA ARG A 37 9.65 -18.55 0.26
C ARG A 37 9.14 -18.35 1.69
N ALA A 38 9.94 -17.72 2.55
CA ALA A 38 9.52 -17.41 3.92
C ALA A 38 8.40 -16.37 3.97
N LEU A 39 8.42 -15.37 3.08
CA LEU A 39 7.40 -14.32 2.98
C LEU A 39 6.16 -14.73 2.18
N ALA A 40 6.27 -15.78 1.36
CA ALA A 40 5.22 -16.21 0.44
C ALA A 40 3.81 -16.37 1.09
N PRO A 41 3.67 -16.95 2.30
CA PRO A 41 2.36 -17.07 2.95
C PRO A 41 1.68 -15.73 3.22
N ASP A 42 2.43 -14.74 3.71
CA ASP A 42 1.91 -13.41 4.06
C ASP A 42 1.56 -12.58 2.82
N LEU A 43 2.25 -12.86 1.72
CA LEU A 43 2.02 -12.25 0.41
C LEU A 43 0.89 -12.91 -0.38
N GLY A 44 0.29 -14.00 0.13
CA GLY A 44 -0.77 -14.74 -0.56
C GLY A 44 -0.30 -15.48 -1.81
N ILE A 45 1.00 -15.76 -1.93
CA ILE A 45 1.58 -16.47 -3.09
C ILE A 45 2.06 -17.86 -2.71
N LYS A 46 2.14 -18.76 -3.69
CA LYS A 46 2.78 -20.07 -3.54
C LYS A 46 4.14 -20.05 -4.22
N LEU A 47 5.17 -20.47 -3.50
CA LEU A 47 6.54 -20.49 -3.99
C LEU A 47 7.29 -21.69 -3.39
N GLU A 48 7.16 -22.85 -4.03
CA GLU A 48 7.83 -24.09 -3.58
C GLU A 48 9.17 -24.31 -4.29
N ARG A 49 9.30 -23.78 -5.52
CA ARG A 49 10.46 -23.87 -6.39
C ARG A 49 10.78 -22.52 -7.02
N MET A 50 12.02 -22.32 -7.46
CA MET A 50 12.44 -21.07 -8.11
C MET A 50 11.63 -20.76 -9.38
N ASP A 51 11.24 -21.80 -10.13
CA ASP A 51 10.46 -21.68 -11.37
C ASP A 51 9.03 -21.17 -11.14
N ASP A 52 8.52 -21.24 -9.91
CA ASP A 52 7.19 -20.73 -9.55
C ASP A 52 7.14 -19.19 -9.59
N ALA A 53 8.29 -18.51 -9.56
CA ALA A 53 8.39 -17.07 -9.41
C ALA A 53 7.60 -16.29 -10.47
N ALA A 54 7.62 -16.74 -11.73
CA ALA A 54 6.87 -16.07 -12.81
C ALA A 54 5.35 -16.11 -12.58
N SER A 55 4.83 -17.25 -12.10
CA SER A 55 3.41 -17.40 -11.78
C SER A 55 3.03 -16.61 -10.53
N ALA A 56 3.93 -16.54 -9.54
CA ALA A 56 3.73 -15.83 -8.29
C ALA A 56 3.61 -14.31 -8.50
N ILE A 57 4.35 -13.71 -9.45
CA ILE A 57 4.21 -12.27 -9.78
C ILE A 57 2.78 -11.94 -10.17
N GLY A 58 2.16 -12.72 -11.06
CA GLY A 58 0.79 -12.46 -11.49
C GLY A 58 -0.24 -12.64 -10.36
N VAL A 59 0.01 -13.54 -9.40
CA VAL A 59 -0.82 -13.68 -8.20
C VAL A 59 -0.65 -12.46 -7.30
N LEU A 60 0.58 -12.07 -7.01
CA LEU A 60 0.93 -10.91 -6.18
C LEU A 60 0.27 -9.63 -6.72
N GLU A 61 0.37 -9.37 -8.02
CA GLU A 61 -0.28 -8.21 -8.65
C GLU A 61 -1.79 -8.23 -8.41
N ARG A 62 -2.45 -9.38 -8.56
CA ARG A 62 -3.90 -9.48 -8.30
C ARG A 62 -4.23 -9.24 -6.83
N GLU A 63 -3.43 -9.77 -5.90
CA GLU A 63 -3.66 -9.56 -4.46
C GLU A 63 -3.48 -8.10 -4.04
N ILE A 64 -2.46 -7.40 -4.57
CA ILE A 64 -2.26 -5.97 -4.33
C ILE A 64 -3.48 -5.17 -4.81
N TRP A 65 -3.96 -5.42 -6.03
CA TRP A 65 -5.06 -4.65 -6.62
C TRP A 65 -6.45 -5.05 -6.09
N ARG A 66 -6.59 -6.21 -5.43
CA ARG A 66 -7.81 -6.63 -4.73
C ARG A 66 -8.10 -5.79 -3.49
N GLN A 67 -7.08 -5.22 -2.86
CA GLN A 67 -7.25 -4.36 -1.69
C GLN A 67 -7.77 -2.99 -2.11
N ILE A 68 -9.07 -2.74 -1.95
CA ILE A 68 -9.69 -1.45 -2.31
C ILE A 68 -9.07 -0.32 -1.47
N VAL A 69 -9.00 -0.49 -0.16
CA VAL A 69 -8.25 0.40 0.74
C VAL A 69 -7.24 -0.46 1.50
N PRO A 70 -5.96 -0.02 1.62
CA PRO A 70 -4.96 -0.71 2.42
C PRO A 70 -5.40 -0.84 3.89
N PRO A 71 -4.91 -1.87 4.60
CA PRO A 71 -5.26 -2.07 6.00
C PRO A 71 -4.81 -0.91 6.92
N VAL A 72 -3.79 -0.16 6.50
CA VAL A 72 -3.30 1.03 7.19
C VAL A 72 -3.21 2.19 6.21
N VAL A 73 -3.81 3.33 6.59
CA VAL A 73 -3.72 4.61 5.89
C VAL A 73 -2.86 5.55 6.73
N VAL A 74 -1.92 6.23 6.09
CA VAL A 74 -1.01 7.17 6.77
C VAL A 74 -1.18 8.56 6.17
N GLY A 75 -1.12 9.55 7.05
CA GLY A 75 -1.16 10.96 6.71
C GLY A 75 -0.28 11.79 7.63
N TRP A 76 -0.22 13.09 7.34
CA TRP A 76 0.69 14.02 8.00
C TRP A 76 -0.05 15.24 8.54
N ASN A 77 0.27 15.68 9.76
CA ASN A 77 -0.25 16.89 10.39
C ASN A 77 -1.78 17.02 10.31
N GLY A 78 -2.51 15.93 10.53
CA GLY A 78 -3.97 15.90 10.43
C GLY A 78 -4.53 15.81 9.01
N HIS A 79 -3.72 15.49 8.00
CA HIS A 79 -4.18 15.25 6.63
C HIS A 79 -3.98 13.79 6.25
N LEU A 80 -5.07 13.03 6.17
CA LEU A 80 -5.07 11.64 5.71
C LEU A 80 -5.27 11.59 4.20
N GLU A 81 -4.46 10.77 3.52
CA GLU A 81 -4.71 10.38 2.13
C GLU A 81 -5.29 8.97 2.11
N VAL A 82 -6.59 8.84 1.79
CA VAL A 82 -7.24 7.53 1.66
C VAL A 82 -7.16 7.08 0.19
N PRO A 83 -6.35 6.04 -0.14
CA PRO A 83 -6.27 5.52 -1.48
C PRO A 83 -7.37 4.48 -1.73
N PHE A 84 -8.04 4.58 -2.87
CA PHE A 84 -8.99 3.62 -3.40
C PHE A 84 -8.42 2.96 -4.66
N SER A 85 -8.03 1.69 -4.56
CA SER A 85 -7.67 0.83 -5.68
C SER A 85 -8.95 0.37 -6.38
N VAL A 86 -9.19 0.90 -7.58
CA VAL A 86 -10.42 0.65 -8.35
C VAL A 86 -10.13 0.49 -9.84
N PRO A 87 -11.01 -0.19 -10.61
CA PRO A 87 -10.95 -0.15 -12.06
C PRO A 87 -10.93 1.29 -12.57
N ALA A 88 -10.09 1.59 -13.58
CA ALA A 88 -9.80 2.96 -14.00
C ALA A 88 -11.05 3.74 -14.49
N GLY A 89 -12.00 3.02 -15.09
CA GLY A 89 -13.29 3.56 -15.55
C GLY A 89 -14.40 3.53 -14.50
N ALA A 90 -14.10 3.19 -13.24
CA ALA A 90 -15.10 3.18 -12.18
C ALA A 90 -15.57 4.61 -11.89
N ASP A 91 -16.87 4.85 -12.11
CA ASP A 91 -17.55 6.08 -11.76
C ASP A 91 -18.64 5.77 -10.74
N ALA A 92 -18.24 5.69 -9.48
CA ALA A 92 -19.10 5.35 -8.35
C ALA A 92 -18.86 6.28 -7.16
N GLU A 93 -19.82 6.32 -6.24
CA GLU A 93 -19.68 7.06 -4.98
C GLU A 93 -18.69 6.36 -4.04
N TRP A 94 -18.01 7.16 -3.24
CA TRP A 94 -17.23 6.71 -2.10
C TRP A 94 -17.67 7.45 -0.84
N GLU A 95 -17.59 6.75 0.28
CA GLU A 95 -17.86 7.27 1.62
C GLU A 95 -16.68 6.88 2.53
N ALA A 96 -16.28 7.80 3.41
CA ALA A 96 -15.32 7.56 4.47
C ALA A 96 -15.81 8.17 5.78
N GLU A 97 -15.73 7.40 6.86
CA GLU A 97 -15.99 7.83 8.22
C GLU A 97 -14.74 7.55 9.06
N ILE A 98 -14.16 8.59 9.65
CA ILE A 98 -12.98 8.49 10.51
C ILE A 98 -13.41 8.80 11.93
N GLN A 99 -13.23 7.83 12.81
CA GLN A 99 -13.33 8.03 14.24
C GLN A 99 -11.93 8.37 14.77
N THR A 100 -11.75 9.62 15.20
CA THR A 100 -10.47 10.13 15.68
C THR A 100 -10.15 9.62 17.08
N GLU A 101 -8.90 9.80 17.49
CA GLU A 101 -8.40 9.35 18.80
C GLU A 101 -9.12 10.11 19.93
N SER A 102 -9.39 11.39 19.71
CA SER A 102 -10.14 12.25 20.63
C SER A 102 -11.63 11.92 20.73
N GLY A 103 -12.14 10.97 19.95
CA GLY A 103 -13.55 10.57 19.96
C GLY A 103 -14.44 11.38 19.01
N ARG A 104 -13.86 12.23 18.16
CA ARG A 104 -14.61 12.95 17.11
C ARG A 104 -14.85 12.05 15.90
N THR A 105 -15.94 12.30 15.19
CA THR A 105 -16.22 11.64 13.91
C THR A 105 -16.08 12.66 12.77
N VAL A 106 -15.22 12.35 11.80
CA VAL A 106 -15.05 13.10 10.55
C VAL A 106 -15.63 12.28 9.42
N ARG A 107 -16.45 12.88 8.55
CA ARG A 107 -17.06 12.20 7.41
C ARG A 107 -16.69 12.90 6.11
N ALA A 108 -16.42 12.12 5.08
CA ALA A 108 -16.18 12.61 3.73
C ALA A 108 -16.85 11.67 2.73
N ASN A 109 -17.29 12.22 1.61
CA ASN A 109 -17.85 11.46 0.49
C ASN A 109 -17.67 12.24 -0.81
N GLY A 110 -17.90 11.55 -1.93
CA GLY A 110 -17.86 12.15 -3.26
C GLY A 110 -17.93 11.08 -4.33
N ARG A 111 -17.55 11.44 -5.57
CA ARG A 111 -17.43 10.48 -6.67
C ARG A 111 -15.97 10.10 -6.87
N LEU A 112 -15.70 8.82 -7.12
CA LEU A 112 -14.35 8.30 -7.36
C LEU A 112 -13.70 8.94 -8.59
N PHE A 113 -14.51 9.26 -9.60
CA PHE A 113 -14.02 9.87 -10.84
C PHE A 113 -13.48 11.29 -10.64
N ASP A 114 -13.99 12.01 -9.64
CA ASP A 114 -13.58 13.38 -9.29
C ASP A 114 -12.26 13.41 -8.51
N LEU A 115 -11.83 12.27 -7.96
CA LEU A 115 -10.56 12.15 -7.25
C LEU A 115 -9.37 12.04 -8.22
N PRO A 116 -8.20 12.62 -7.87
CA PRO A 116 -6.98 12.45 -8.65
C PRO A 116 -6.63 10.97 -8.84
N ALA A 117 -6.42 10.56 -10.09
CA ALA A 117 -5.92 9.23 -10.44
C ALA A 117 -4.40 9.21 -10.41
N THR A 118 -3.85 8.18 -9.78
CA THR A 118 -2.43 7.92 -9.66
C THR A 118 -2.17 6.43 -9.78
N ALA A 119 -0.96 6.03 -10.20
CA ALA A 119 -0.52 4.63 -10.35
C ALA A 119 -1.47 3.77 -11.22
N HIS A 120 -1.00 3.30 -12.36
CA HIS A 120 -1.81 2.48 -13.27
C HIS A 120 -1.22 1.09 -13.40
N ALA A 121 -2.07 0.08 -13.38
CA ALA A 121 -1.69 -1.30 -13.70
C ALA A 121 -2.82 -2.02 -14.45
N HIS A 122 -2.47 -3.13 -15.08
CA HIS A 122 -3.41 -3.96 -15.82
C HIS A 122 -3.43 -5.40 -15.27
N PRO A 123 -3.70 -5.61 -13.97
CA PRO A 123 -3.80 -6.95 -13.43
C PRO A 123 -4.87 -7.74 -14.20
N ALA A 124 -4.48 -8.89 -14.75
CA ALA A 124 -5.35 -9.74 -15.57
C ALA A 124 -6.05 -9.00 -16.74
N GLY A 125 -5.43 -7.95 -17.29
CA GLY A 125 -5.94 -7.21 -18.45
C GLY A 125 -7.00 -6.15 -18.14
N ILE A 126 -7.34 -5.93 -16.87
CA ILE A 126 -8.26 -4.86 -16.45
C ILE A 126 -7.45 -3.67 -15.96
N ALA A 127 -7.61 -2.51 -16.59
CA ALA A 127 -6.96 -1.28 -16.14
C ALA A 127 -7.48 -0.88 -14.75
N HIS A 128 -6.59 -0.78 -13.78
CA HIS A 128 -6.85 -0.25 -12.44
C HIS A 128 -6.04 1.02 -12.20
N CYS A 129 -6.56 1.86 -11.31
CA CYS A 129 -5.87 3.06 -10.82
C CYS A 129 -6.11 3.25 -9.33
N ILE A 130 -5.25 4.04 -8.68
CA ILE A 130 -5.45 4.50 -7.30
C ILE A 130 -6.04 5.91 -7.32
N ARG A 131 -7.25 6.06 -6.77
CA ARG A 131 -7.93 7.34 -6.55
C ARG A 131 -7.68 7.80 -5.11
N ARG A 132 -7.19 9.02 -4.89
CA ARG A 132 -6.86 9.51 -3.52
C ARG A 132 -7.85 10.54 -3.03
N ALA A 133 -8.51 10.27 -1.91
CA ALA A 133 -9.28 11.25 -1.16
C ALA A 133 -8.41 11.88 -0.06
N SER A 134 -8.32 13.20 -0.05
CA SER A 134 -7.66 13.95 1.03
C SER A 134 -8.70 14.34 2.07
N ILE A 135 -8.50 13.90 3.31
CA ILE A 135 -9.43 14.17 4.43
C ILE A 135 -8.66 14.87 5.55
N SER A 136 -9.14 16.05 5.95
CA SER A 136 -8.56 16.79 7.07
C SER A 136 -9.20 16.38 8.39
N LEU A 137 -8.35 16.26 9.41
CA LEU A 137 -8.68 16.03 10.82
C LEU A 137 -8.40 17.29 11.64
N ASP A 138 -8.40 18.48 11.02
CA ASP A 138 -8.13 19.77 11.67
C ASP A 138 -6.81 19.78 12.47
N GLY A 139 -5.76 19.19 11.89
CA GLY A 139 -4.43 19.15 12.51
C GLY A 139 -4.25 18.05 13.56
N GLU A 140 -5.26 17.23 13.82
CA GLU A 140 -5.17 16.14 14.80
C GLU A 140 -4.18 15.06 14.34
N THR A 141 -3.10 14.89 15.11
CA THR A 141 -2.18 13.76 14.99
C THR A 141 -2.58 12.66 15.96
N GLY A 142 -2.39 11.40 15.58
CA GLY A 142 -2.71 10.28 16.44
C GLY A 142 -3.13 9.03 15.67
N TYR A 143 -3.79 8.15 16.40
CA TYR A 143 -4.30 6.86 15.93
C TYR A 143 -5.82 6.91 15.78
N HIS A 144 -6.31 6.56 14.60
CA HIS A 144 -7.71 6.72 14.22
C HIS A 144 -8.21 5.42 13.58
N SER A 145 -9.53 5.27 13.51
CA SER A 145 -10.15 4.19 12.74
C SER A 145 -10.90 4.77 11.56
N LEU A 146 -10.73 4.15 10.39
CA LEU A 146 -11.37 4.53 9.14
C LEU A 146 -12.34 3.43 8.74
N ARG A 147 -13.60 3.80 8.49
CA ARG A 147 -14.57 2.99 7.76
C ARG A 147 -14.74 3.56 6.38
N TRP A 148 -14.77 2.70 5.37
CA TRP A 148 -14.91 3.13 3.99
C TRP A 148 -15.94 2.28 3.26
N LYS A 149 -16.56 2.86 2.24
CA LYS A 149 -17.54 2.19 1.40
C LYS A 149 -17.48 2.75 -0.02
N THR A 150 -17.63 1.86 -1.00
CA THR A 150 -17.73 2.15 -2.42
C THR A 150 -18.70 1.15 -3.07
N ALA A 151 -18.99 1.31 -4.36
CA ALA A 151 -19.74 0.28 -5.11
C ALA A 151 -19.00 -1.07 -5.20
N ALA A 152 -17.67 -1.08 -5.07
CA ALA A 152 -16.86 -2.30 -5.16
C ALA A 152 -16.78 -3.06 -3.82
N GLY A 153 -17.12 -2.43 -2.69
CA GLY A 153 -17.05 -3.05 -1.38
C GLY A 153 -17.02 -2.05 -0.24
N GLN A 154 -16.91 -2.56 0.99
CA GLN A 154 -16.77 -1.77 2.21
C GLN A 154 -15.80 -2.47 3.16
N GLY A 155 -15.24 -1.72 4.10
CA GLY A 155 -14.31 -2.26 5.08
C GLY A 155 -13.87 -1.25 6.12
N GLU A 156 -12.92 -1.69 6.94
CA GLU A 156 -12.26 -0.87 7.95
C GLU A 156 -10.75 -0.86 7.70
N ALA A 157 -10.09 0.24 8.08
CA ALA A 157 -8.65 0.41 8.05
C ALA A 157 -8.19 1.20 9.27
N PHE A 158 -6.95 1.01 9.68
CA PHE A 158 -6.32 1.82 10.70
C PHE A 158 -5.76 3.08 10.08
N ALA A 159 -6.03 4.24 10.66
CA ALA A 159 -5.56 5.52 10.13
C ALA A 159 -4.56 6.16 11.09
N ILE A 160 -3.41 6.57 10.59
CA ILE A 160 -2.34 7.18 11.37
C ILE A 160 -2.08 8.57 10.82
N SER A 161 -2.22 9.59 11.66
CA SER A 161 -1.83 10.96 11.35
C SER A 161 -0.58 11.30 12.15
N ALA A 162 0.57 11.42 11.50
CA ALA A 162 1.85 11.66 12.16
C ALA A 162 2.30 13.12 11.98
N PRO A 163 3.11 13.67 12.90
CA PRO A 163 3.79 14.94 12.63
C PRO A 163 4.85 14.76 11.55
N GLU A 164 5.01 15.75 10.66
CA GLU A 164 6.08 15.72 9.63
C GLU A 164 7.49 15.80 10.23
N GLN A 165 7.60 16.39 11.42
CA GLN A 165 8.87 16.56 12.12
C GLN A 165 8.82 15.76 13.42
N ALA A 166 9.82 14.88 13.59
CA ALA A 166 10.08 14.28 14.87
C ALA A 166 10.42 15.38 15.89
N TRP A 167 10.16 15.10 17.16
CA TRP A 167 10.53 16.04 18.22
C TRP A 167 12.05 16.28 18.20
N GLY A 168 12.44 17.53 18.00
CA GLY A 168 13.81 17.99 18.16
C GLY A 168 13.96 18.67 19.51
N ARG A 169 15.08 18.42 20.20
CA ARG A 169 15.44 19.21 21.39
C ARG A 169 15.57 20.68 20.96
N PRO A 170 14.99 21.65 21.69
CA PRO A 170 15.20 23.06 21.38
C PRO A 170 16.69 23.43 21.47
N GLY A 171 17.26 23.94 20.39
CA GLY A 171 18.56 24.62 20.34
C GLY A 171 19.81 23.72 20.30
N THR A 172 20.52 23.79 19.17
CA THR A 172 21.98 23.89 19.11
C THR A 172 22.32 25.11 18.29
#